data_AF-A0A1C4MVC2-F1
#
_entry.id   AF-A0A1C4MVC2-F1
#
_cell.length_a   1.000
_cell.length_b   1.000
_cell.length_c   1.000
_cell.angle_alpha   90.00
_cell.angle_beta   90.00
_cell.angle_gamma   90.00
#
_symmetry.space_group_name_H-M   'P 1'
#
loop_
_entity.id
_entity.type
_entity.pdbx_description
1 polymer ?
#
loop_
_entity_poly.entity_id
_entity_poly.type
_entity_poly.pdbx_seq_one_letter_code
_entity_poly.pdbx_strand_id
1 'polypeptide(L)'
;LRAERRGAGAVPRPRVAALAAAGPDVLALETVPDLDEAEALVRVAEETGLPYWLSYSVAGGRTRAGQSLEEAFAVAAGRDSVLAVGVNCCDPDEAQAAVELAVAVTGRPAVVYPNSGEGWDAGARGWTGRSTFAPGRVRAWTRAGARLVGGCCRVGPDLMADLAGQLEKPGEPGAQRESREPEKPEGVDK
;
A
#
# COMPACT_ATOMS: atom_id res chain seq x y z
N LEU A 1 21.25 9.29 -21.72
CA LEU A 1 20.35 10.43 -22.00
C LEU A 1 19.38 10.55 -20.83
N ARG A 2 19.77 11.28 -19.77
CA ARG A 2 18.90 11.57 -18.62
C ARG A 2 17.94 12.66 -19.08
N ALA A 3 16.68 12.32 -19.31
CA ALA A 3 15.63 13.29 -19.58
C ALA A 3 15.58 14.29 -18.42
N GLU A 4 15.39 15.55 -18.78
CA GLU A 4 15.38 16.72 -17.92
C GLU A 4 14.42 16.51 -16.74
N ARG A 5 14.99 16.40 -15.52
CA ARG A 5 14.23 16.35 -14.27
C ARG A 5 13.45 17.66 -14.14
N ARG A 6 12.12 17.59 -14.29
CA ARG A 6 11.22 18.70 -13.96
C ARG A 6 11.44 19.01 -12.48
N GLY A 7 11.65 20.29 -12.15
CA GLY A 7 12.04 20.72 -10.81
C GLY A 7 11.13 20.13 -9.74
N ALA A 8 11.75 19.53 -8.71
CA ALA A 8 11.06 18.99 -7.54
C ALA A 8 10.03 20.02 -7.02
N GLY A 9 8.75 19.64 -7.02
CA GLY A 9 7.70 20.47 -6.44
C GLY A 9 8.09 20.85 -5.01
N ALA A 10 7.97 22.13 -4.67
CA ALA A 10 8.31 22.60 -3.34
C ALA A 10 7.39 21.91 -2.31
N VAL A 11 7.94 20.99 -1.52
CA VAL A 11 7.19 20.38 -0.41
C VAL A 11 6.78 21.46 0.57
N PRO A 12 5.51 21.52 1.00
CA PRO A 12 5.02 22.53 1.92
C PRO A 12 5.53 22.22 3.34
N ARG A 13 6.81 22.49 3.62
CA ARG A 13 7.43 22.37 4.96
C ARG A 13 6.57 22.93 6.08
N PRO A 14 5.89 24.10 5.94
CA PRO A 14 5.01 24.61 6.99
C PRO A 14 3.86 23.65 7.32
N ARG A 15 3.31 22.92 6.32
CA ARG A 15 2.26 21.92 6.55
C ARG A 15 2.80 20.73 7.34
N VAL A 16 3.96 20.21 6.96
CA VAL A 16 4.56 19.05 7.65
C VAL A 16 4.92 19.42 9.09
N ALA A 17 5.51 20.61 9.32
CA ALA A 17 5.81 21.10 10.66
C ALA A 17 4.55 21.27 11.52
N ALA A 18 3.47 21.83 10.95
CA ALA A 18 2.20 21.98 11.67
C ALA A 18 1.57 20.62 12.04
N LEU A 19 1.63 19.63 11.13
CA LEU A 19 1.17 18.28 11.41
C LEU A 19 2.02 17.60 12.49
N ALA A 20 3.35 17.71 12.41
CA ALA A 20 4.24 17.13 13.41
C ALA A 20 4.05 17.77 14.80
N ALA A 21 3.83 19.09 14.87
CA ALA A 21 3.56 19.79 16.12
C ALA A 21 2.26 19.35 16.81
N ALA A 22 1.31 18.77 16.07
CA ALA A 22 0.10 18.18 16.65
C ALA A 22 0.35 16.84 17.37
N GLY A 23 1.56 16.28 17.30
CA GLY A 23 1.96 15.05 17.96
C GLY A 23 1.29 13.77 17.46
N PRO A 24 1.16 13.53 16.14
CA PRO A 24 0.64 12.27 15.63
C PRO A 24 1.62 11.13 15.87
N ASP A 25 1.12 9.89 15.90
CA ASP A 25 1.97 8.70 16.02
C ASP A 25 2.84 8.47 14.76
N VAL A 26 2.34 8.87 13.59
CA VAL A 26 2.93 8.60 12.27
C VAL A 26 2.48 9.63 11.23
N LEU A 27 3.30 9.87 10.21
CA LEU A 27 2.94 10.65 9.03
C LEU A 27 2.56 9.76 7.84
N ALA A 28 1.44 10.08 7.18
CA ALA A 28 1.02 9.46 5.92
C ALA A 28 1.53 10.27 4.73
N LEU A 29 2.57 9.79 4.04
CA LEU A 29 3.02 10.38 2.78
C LEU A 29 2.31 9.66 1.63
N GLU A 30 1.09 10.11 1.33
CA GLU A 30 0.18 9.39 0.45
C GLU A 30 -0.14 10.09 -0.86
N THR A 31 -0.61 9.29 -1.83
CA THR A 31 -0.99 9.75 -3.18
C THR A 31 0.16 10.46 -3.90
N VAL A 32 1.41 10.08 -3.60
CA VAL A 32 2.58 10.68 -4.22
C VAL A 32 2.63 10.23 -5.70
N PRO A 33 2.69 11.15 -6.67
CA PRO A 33 2.60 10.81 -8.09
C PRO A 33 3.97 10.55 -8.74
N ASP A 34 5.05 11.02 -8.14
CA ASP A 34 6.39 11.04 -8.74
C ASP A 34 7.53 10.86 -7.72
N LEU A 35 8.71 10.53 -8.22
CA LEU A 35 9.90 10.23 -7.41
C LEU A 35 10.54 11.48 -6.81
N ASP A 36 10.61 12.58 -7.55
CA ASP A 36 11.26 13.81 -7.09
C ASP A 36 10.47 14.43 -5.92
N GLU A 37 9.13 14.37 -5.98
CA GLU A 37 8.24 14.74 -4.88
C GLU A 37 8.38 13.77 -3.70
N ALA A 38 8.44 12.46 -3.95
CA ALA A 38 8.63 11.47 -2.88
C ALA A 38 9.94 11.69 -2.11
N GLU A 39 11.05 11.90 -2.82
CA GLU A 39 12.35 12.19 -2.19
C GLU A 39 12.28 13.48 -1.37
N ALA A 40 11.61 14.51 -1.87
CA ALA A 40 11.43 15.75 -1.13
C ALA A 40 10.56 15.58 0.12
N LEU A 41 9.46 14.82 0.03
CA LEU A 41 8.56 14.55 1.15
C LEU A 41 9.27 13.72 2.22
N VAL A 42 10.00 12.68 1.82
CA VAL A 42 10.80 11.84 2.73
C VAL A 42 11.81 12.67 3.50
N ARG A 43 12.58 13.54 2.83
CA ARG A 43 13.54 14.42 3.52
C ARG A 43 12.86 15.28 4.59
N VAL A 44 11.74 15.92 4.23
CA VAL A 44 11.01 16.81 5.15
C VAL A 44 10.33 16.02 6.28
N ALA A 45 9.87 14.80 6.03
CA ALA A 45 9.31 13.93 7.06
C ALA A 45 10.39 13.47 8.04
N GLU A 46 11.57 13.10 7.56
CA GLU A 46 12.71 12.69 8.41
C GLU A 46 13.18 13.83 9.33
N GLU A 47 13.11 15.10 8.89
CA GLU A 47 13.39 16.28 9.74
C GLU A 47 12.49 16.35 10.99
N THR A 48 11.32 15.70 10.98
CA THR A 48 10.38 15.70 12.13
C THR A 48 10.72 14.65 13.19
N GLY A 49 11.52 13.63 12.85
CA GLY A 49 11.78 12.48 13.72
C GLY A 49 10.59 11.51 13.88
N LEU A 50 9.44 11.79 13.27
CA LEU A 50 8.29 10.89 13.31
C LEU A 50 8.44 9.75 12.29
N PRO A 51 7.93 8.55 12.61
CA PRO A 51 7.83 7.49 11.62
C PRO A 51 6.80 7.85 10.54
N TYR A 52 6.93 7.25 9.35
CA TYR A 52 6.02 7.50 8.24
C TYR A 52 5.82 6.26 7.37
N TRP A 53 4.73 6.24 6.59
CA TRP A 53 4.65 5.38 5.41
C TRP A 53 4.69 6.21 4.13
N LEU A 54 5.19 5.59 3.06
CA LEU A 54 5.21 6.18 1.72
C LEU A 54 4.29 5.39 0.80
N SER A 55 3.30 6.06 0.21
CA SER A 55 2.33 5.45 -0.69
C SER A 55 2.22 6.24 -2.00
N TYR A 56 2.34 5.52 -3.11
CA TYR A 56 2.22 6.10 -4.45
C TYR A 56 0.82 5.93 -5.01
N SER A 57 0.38 6.93 -5.78
CA SER A 57 -0.70 6.72 -6.73
C SER A 57 -0.14 6.16 -8.05
N VAL A 58 -0.83 5.16 -8.59
CA VAL A 58 -0.33 4.40 -9.75
C VAL A 58 -1.38 4.28 -10.85
N ALA A 59 -0.92 3.99 -12.06
CA ALA A 59 -1.72 3.56 -13.19
C ALA A 59 -0.84 2.81 -14.21
N GLY A 60 -1.32 1.69 -14.71
CA GLY A 60 -0.58 0.84 -15.65
C GLY A 60 0.70 0.25 -15.07
N GLY A 61 0.73 -0.04 -13.76
CA GLY A 61 1.92 -0.56 -13.08
C GLY A 61 3.09 0.44 -12.97
N ARG A 62 2.81 1.74 -13.11
CA ARG A 62 3.78 2.84 -13.01
C ARG A 62 3.25 3.92 -12.08
N THR A 63 4.13 4.78 -11.58
CA THR A 63 3.70 6.01 -10.90
C THR A 63 2.90 6.88 -11.87
N ARG A 64 2.10 7.83 -11.35
CA ARG A 64 1.33 8.75 -12.22
C ARG A 64 2.22 9.65 -13.08
N ALA A 65 3.47 9.89 -12.70
CA ALA A 65 4.45 10.59 -13.52
C ALA A 65 5.27 9.66 -14.45
N GLY A 66 4.97 8.36 -14.48
CA GLY A 66 5.49 7.41 -15.46
C GLY A 66 6.81 6.73 -15.09
N GLN A 67 7.31 6.89 -13.87
CA GLN A 67 8.47 6.13 -13.37
C GLN A 67 8.07 4.68 -13.03
N SER A 68 9.07 3.79 -12.99
CA SER A 68 8.84 2.40 -12.55
C SER A 68 8.53 2.36 -11.05
N LEU A 69 7.77 1.35 -10.62
CA LEU A 69 7.46 1.18 -9.20
C LEU A 69 8.67 0.70 -8.39
N GLU A 70 9.57 -0.04 -9.03
CA GLU A 70 10.86 -0.43 -8.46
C GLU A 70 11.67 0.79 -8.03
N GLU A 71 11.87 1.76 -8.94
CA GLU A 71 12.59 2.99 -8.64
C GLU A 71 11.85 3.85 -7.60
N ALA A 72 10.51 3.87 -7.66
CA ALA A 72 9.68 4.59 -6.70
C ALA A 72 9.85 4.04 -5.28
N PHE A 73 9.65 2.73 -5.08
CA PHE A 73 9.75 2.13 -3.75
C PHE A 73 11.17 2.16 -3.20
N ALA A 74 12.19 2.14 -4.06
CA ALA A 74 13.59 2.26 -3.65
C ALA A 74 13.90 3.58 -2.92
N VAL A 75 13.11 4.65 -3.10
CA VAL A 75 13.26 5.92 -2.35
C VAL A 75 13.20 5.70 -0.84
N ALA A 76 12.41 4.74 -0.39
CA ALA A 76 12.19 4.41 1.01
C ALA A 76 13.08 3.25 1.53
N ALA A 77 13.85 2.59 0.66
CA ALA A 77 14.66 1.45 1.04
C ALA A 77 15.81 1.85 1.98
N GLY A 78 16.05 1.05 3.03
CA GLY A 78 17.14 1.27 3.99
C GLY A 78 16.94 2.44 4.96
N ARG A 79 15.74 3.03 5.03
CA ARG A 79 15.45 4.18 5.90
C ARG A 79 14.72 3.74 7.17
N ASP A 80 15.32 3.96 8.34
CA ASP A 80 14.78 3.44 9.60
C ASP A 80 13.39 3.97 9.94
N SER A 81 13.09 5.24 9.65
CA SER A 81 11.79 5.87 9.94
C SER A 81 10.62 5.38 9.07
N VAL A 82 10.85 4.54 8.07
CA VAL A 82 9.80 4.01 7.17
C VAL A 82 9.08 2.82 7.81
N LEU A 83 7.80 2.97 8.15
CA LEU A 83 7.00 1.84 8.67
C LEU A 83 6.51 0.91 7.56
N ALA A 84 6.12 1.48 6.43
CA ALA A 84 5.57 0.73 5.31
C ALA A 84 5.71 1.49 3.99
N VAL A 85 5.67 0.75 2.89
CA VAL A 85 5.72 1.29 1.53
C VAL A 85 4.66 0.62 0.66
N GLY A 86 4.00 1.35 -0.23
CA GLY A 86 3.07 0.73 -1.17
C GLY A 86 2.22 1.71 -1.96
N VAL A 87 0.93 1.44 -2.07
CA VAL A 87 0.04 2.15 -3.00
C VAL A 87 -1.32 2.50 -2.42
N ASN A 88 -1.85 3.62 -2.90
CA ASN A 88 -3.22 4.04 -2.66
C ASN A 88 -3.76 4.82 -3.85
N CYS A 89 -5.07 5.04 -3.87
CA CYS A 89 -5.73 5.78 -4.95
C CYS A 89 -5.47 5.18 -6.35
N CYS A 90 -5.37 3.85 -6.41
CA CYS A 90 -5.22 3.06 -7.63
C CYS A 90 -6.42 2.13 -7.84
N ASP A 91 -6.44 1.43 -8.98
CA ASP A 91 -7.43 0.40 -9.21
C ASP A 91 -7.16 -0.82 -8.30
N PRO A 92 -8.20 -1.47 -7.72
CA PRO A 92 -8.04 -2.70 -6.93
C PRO A 92 -7.27 -3.83 -7.62
N ASP A 93 -7.25 -3.88 -8.95
CA ASP A 93 -6.53 -4.89 -9.73
C ASP A 93 -5.01 -4.64 -9.79
N GLU A 94 -4.56 -3.42 -9.57
CA GLU A 94 -3.13 -3.08 -9.54
C GLU A 94 -2.48 -3.34 -8.18
N ALA A 95 -3.29 -3.42 -7.12
CA ALA A 95 -2.84 -3.44 -5.74
C ALA A 95 -1.97 -4.66 -5.39
N GLN A 96 -2.30 -5.86 -5.88
CA GLN A 96 -1.58 -7.09 -5.52
C GLN A 96 -0.12 -7.05 -5.97
N ALA A 97 0.11 -6.76 -7.26
CA ALA A 97 1.46 -6.71 -7.81
C ALA A 97 2.30 -5.61 -7.15
N ALA A 98 1.69 -4.45 -6.87
CA ALA A 98 2.36 -3.36 -6.17
C ALA A 98 2.77 -3.72 -4.74
N VAL A 99 1.92 -4.45 -4.00
CA VAL A 99 2.24 -4.94 -2.64
C VAL A 99 3.44 -5.87 -2.65
N GLU A 100 3.42 -6.89 -3.52
CA GLU A 100 4.52 -7.85 -3.64
C GLU A 100 5.84 -7.15 -3.99
N LEU A 101 5.79 -6.21 -4.92
CA LEU A 101 6.94 -5.43 -5.34
C LEU A 101 7.48 -4.52 -4.23
N ALA A 102 6.61 -3.83 -3.50
CA ALA A 102 7.02 -2.96 -2.40
C ALA A 102 7.77 -3.74 -1.30
N VAL A 103 7.25 -4.92 -0.94
CA VAL A 103 7.90 -5.82 0.03
C VAL A 103 9.24 -6.31 -0.50
N ALA A 104 9.29 -6.76 -1.76
CA ALA A 104 10.52 -7.27 -2.38
C ALA A 104 11.62 -6.21 -2.47
N VAL A 105 11.28 -4.97 -2.83
CA VAL A 105 12.25 -3.88 -3.02
C VAL A 105 12.76 -3.33 -1.68
N THR A 106 11.88 -3.21 -0.69
CA THR A 106 12.20 -2.45 0.54
C THR A 106 12.51 -3.33 1.75
N GLY A 107 12.05 -4.59 1.73
CA GLY A 107 12.05 -5.46 2.91
C GLY A 107 11.14 -4.98 4.04
N ARG A 108 10.33 -3.93 3.81
CA ARG A 108 9.38 -3.37 4.79
C ARG A 108 7.99 -3.96 4.57
N PRO A 109 7.11 -3.93 5.60
CA PRO A 109 5.69 -4.18 5.41
C PRO A 109 5.09 -3.31 4.32
N ALA A 110 4.09 -3.83 3.62
CA ALA A 110 3.36 -3.03 2.64
C ALA A 110 2.17 -2.26 3.25
N VAL A 111 1.89 -1.10 2.66
CA VAL A 111 0.64 -0.34 2.85
C VAL A 111 -0.18 -0.37 1.56
N VAL A 112 -1.48 -0.67 1.66
CA VAL A 112 -2.36 -0.80 0.49
C VAL A 112 -3.78 -0.36 0.78
N TYR A 113 -4.26 0.63 0.04
CA TYR A 113 -5.63 1.11 0.18
C TYR A 113 -6.14 1.69 -1.16
N PRO A 114 -6.60 0.83 -2.09
CA PRO A 114 -7.03 1.26 -3.42
C PRO A 114 -8.40 1.98 -3.39
N ASN A 115 -8.80 2.52 -4.53
CA ASN A 115 -10.16 3.03 -4.74
C ASN A 115 -11.18 1.90 -4.78
N SER A 116 -12.48 2.23 -4.84
CA SER A 116 -13.54 1.22 -5.06
C SER A 116 -13.45 0.51 -6.42
N GLY A 117 -12.72 1.07 -7.40
CA GLY A 117 -12.68 0.61 -8.79
C GLY A 117 -13.66 1.34 -9.72
N GLU A 118 -14.44 2.28 -9.18
CA GLU A 118 -15.22 3.21 -10.01
C GLU A 118 -14.28 4.17 -10.77
N GLY A 119 -14.68 4.56 -11.98
CA GLY A 119 -13.95 5.53 -12.79
C GLY A 119 -14.35 6.97 -12.45
N TRP A 120 -13.40 7.90 -12.57
CA TRP A 120 -13.69 9.34 -12.46
C TRP A 120 -13.86 9.95 -13.86
N ASP A 121 -15.03 10.54 -14.12
CA ASP A 121 -15.30 11.35 -15.31
C ASP A 121 -15.04 12.83 -14.98
N ALA A 122 -13.99 13.39 -15.57
CA ALA A 122 -13.61 14.79 -15.36
C ALA A 122 -14.61 15.78 -15.98
N GLY A 123 -15.26 15.42 -17.09
CA GLY A 123 -16.23 16.26 -17.77
C GLY A 123 -17.55 16.35 -16.99
N ALA A 124 -18.05 15.21 -16.53
CA ALA A 124 -19.24 15.14 -15.68
C ALA A 124 -18.96 15.52 -14.21
N ARG A 125 -17.68 15.61 -13.82
CA ARG A 125 -17.21 15.80 -12.43
C ARG A 125 -17.85 14.79 -11.49
N GLY A 126 -17.92 13.54 -11.94
CA GLY A 126 -18.67 12.48 -11.27
C GLY A 126 -18.00 11.13 -11.40
N TRP A 127 -18.35 10.24 -10.48
CA TRP A 127 -17.94 8.85 -10.53
C TRP A 127 -18.86 8.04 -11.43
N THR A 128 -18.30 7.09 -12.15
CA THR A 128 -19.01 6.21 -13.08
C THR A 128 -18.61 4.75 -12.85
N GLY A 129 -19.47 3.83 -13.29
CA GLY A 129 -19.25 2.40 -13.12
C GLY A 129 -19.76 1.87 -11.77
N ARG A 130 -19.25 0.70 -11.37
CA ARG A 130 -19.57 0.03 -10.11
C ARG A 130 -18.27 -0.32 -9.40
N SER A 131 -18.35 -0.45 -8.07
CA SER A 131 -17.23 -0.97 -7.29
C SER A 131 -16.79 -2.34 -7.81
N THR A 132 -15.48 -2.51 -7.99
CA THR A 132 -14.80 -3.79 -8.26
C THR A 132 -13.99 -4.27 -7.05
N PHE A 133 -13.94 -3.47 -5.98
CA PHE A 133 -13.22 -3.82 -4.76
C PHE A 133 -13.98 -4.92 -4.00
N ALA A 134 -13.52 -6.17 -4.20
CA ALA A 134 -13.95 -7.33 -3.44
C ALA A 134 -13.17 -7.42 -2.10
N PRO A 135 -13.85 -7.45 -0.93
CA PRO A 135 -13.17 -7.50 0.37
C PRO A 135 -12.18 -8.65 0.53
N GLY A 136 -12.47 -9.82 -0.07
CA GLY A 136 -11.60 -11.00 0.00
C GLY A 136 -10.17 -10.78 -0.52
N ARG A 137 -9.91 -9.73 -1.31
CA ARG A 137 -8.56 -9.34 -1.78
C ARG A 137 -7.62 -9.00 -0.62
N VAL A 138 -8.16 -8.52 0.50
CA VAL A 138 -7.38 -8.19 1.71
C VAL A 138 -6.51 -9.37 2.16
N ARG A 139 -7.03 -10.61 2.11
CA ARG A 139 -6.26 -11.79 2.51
C ARG A 139 -5.07 -12.07 1.61
N ALA A 140 -5.18 -11.74 0.32
CA ALA A 140 -4.07 -11.90 -0.62
C ALA A 140 -2.98 -10.86 -0.34
N TRP A 141 -3.36 -9.61 -0.06
CA TRP A 141 -2.43 -8.56 0.30
C TRP A 141 -1.70 -8.84 1.63
N THR A 142 -2.41 -9.31 2.66
CA THR A 142 -1.78 -9.63 3.95
C THR A 142 -0.78 -10.78 3.84
N ARG A 143 -1.12 -11.82 3.07
CA ARG A 143 -0.20 -12.93 2.73
C ARG A 143 1.02 -12.44 1.94
N ALA A 144 0.85 -11.45 1.07
CA ALA A 144 1.95 -10.83 0.33
C ALA A 144 2.79 -9.84 1.16
N GLY A 145 2.45 -9.61 2.44
CA GLY A 145 3.25 -8.78 3.35
C GLY A 145 2.65 -7.42 3.67
N ALA A 146 1.42 -7.13 3.24
CA ALA A 146 0.71 -5.94 3.70
C ALA A 146 0.40 -6.03 5.20
N ARG A 147 0.61 -4.92 5.90
CA ARG A 147 0.26 -4.76 7.33
C ARG A 147 -0.61 -3.53 7.60
N LEU A 148 -0.66 -2.60 6.65
CA LEU A 148 -1.58 -1.47 6.65
C LEU A 148 -2.52 -1.64 5.45
N VAL A 149 -3.80 -1.89 5.71
CA VAL A 149 -4.81 -2.16 4.67
C VAL A 149 -6.02 -1.26 4.88
N GLY A 150 -6.55 -0.70 3.80
CA GLY A 150 -7.77 0.10 3.85
C GLY A 150 -8.39 0.35 2.48
N GLY A 151 -9.06 1.49 2.35
CA GLY A 151 -9.57 1.97 1.07
C GLY A 151 -9.43 3.49 0.92
N CYS A 152 -9.41 3.95 -0.32
CA CYS A 152 -9.27 5.35 -0.70
C CYS A 152 -10.59 5.88 -1.27
N CYS A 153 -10.61 6.39 -2.49
CA CYS A 153 -11.83 7.00 -3.04
C CYS A 153 -12.97 5.99 -3.13
N ARG A 154 -14.15 6.43 -2.68
CA ARG A 154 -15.42 5.68 -2.72
C ARG A 154 -15.46 4.40 -1.89
N VAL A 155 -14.48 4.19 -1.02
CA VAL A 155 -14.54 3.15 0.01
C VAL A 155 -15.11 3.76 1.29
N GLY A 156 -16.36 3.41 1.61
CA GLY A 156 -17.08 3.92 2.77
C GLY A 156 -16.96 3.02 4.02
N PRO A 157 -17.54 3.45 5.15
CA PRO A 157 -17.49 2.71 6.42
C PRO A 157 -17.99 1.27 6.33
N ASP A 158 -19.07 1.00 5.58
CA ASP A 158 -19.62 -0.36 5.43
C ASP A 158 -18.60 -1.30 4.79
N LEU A 159 -17.98 -0.87 3.69
CA LEU A 159 -16.95 -1.65 3.02
C LEU A 159 -15.71 -1.78 3.93
N MET A 160 -15.34 -0.75 4.68
CA MET A 160 -14.25 -0.85 5.66
C MET A 160 -14.55 -1.89 6.76
N ALA A 161 -15.79 -2.00 7.23
CA ALA A 161 -16.19 -3.03 8.17
C ALA A 161 -16.09 -4.44 7.56
N ASP A 162 -16.51 -4.60 6.30
CA ASP A 162 -16.36 -5.86 5.56
C ASP A 162 -14.89 -6.25 5.40
N LEU A 163 -14.02 -5.29 5.04
CA LEU A 163 -12.57 -5.48 4.91
C LEU A 163 -11.96 -5.92 6.25
N ALA A 164 -12.33 -5.26 7.35
CA ALA A 164 -11.86 -5.62 8.69
C ALA A 164 -12.27 -7.06 9.06
N GLY A 165 -13.47 -7.49 8.69
CA GLY A 165 -13.93 -8.87 8.87
C GLY A 165 -13.15 -9.92 8.06
N GLN A 166 -12.35 -9.51 7.06
CA GLN A 166 -11.48 -10.42 6.31
C GLN A 166 -10.09 -10.60 6.93
N LEU A 167 -9.69 -9.72 7.85
CA LEU A 167 -8.39 -9.80 8.50
C LEU A 167 -8.36 -10.93 9.52
N GLU A 168 -7.26 -11.68 9.55
CA GLU A 168 -7.01 -12.65 10.62
C GLU A 168 -6.78 -11.89 11.92
N LYS A 169 -7.38 -12.38 13.01
CA LYS A 169 -7.16 -11.76 14.33
C LYS A 169 -5.72 -12.01 14.77
N PRO A 170 -5.00 -11.01 15.28
CA PRO A 170 -3.68 -11.23 15.86
C PRO A 170 -3.76 -12.27 16.98
N GLY A 171 -3.10 -13.43 16.81
CA GLY A 171 -2.96 -14.47 17.83
C GLY A 171 -3.82 -15.74 17.65
N GLU A 172 -4.63 -15.86 16.61
CA GLU A 172 -5.28 -17.14 16.26
C GLU A 172 -4.39 -17.91 15.26
N PRO A 173 -3.85 -19.10 15.61
CA PRO A 173 -3.16 -19.93 14.64
C PRO A 173 -4.15 -20.33 13.54
N GLY A 174 -3.80 -19.96 12.29
CA GLY A 174 -4.62 -20.23 11.11
C GLY A 174 -5.10 -21.69 11.09
N ALA A 175 -6.42 -21.85 11.00
CA ALA A 175 -7.06 -23.14 10.81
C ALA A 175 -6.77 -23.66 9.39
N GLN A 176 -5.57 -24.19 9.20
CA GLN A 176 -5.25 -25.12 8.13
C GLN A 176 -4.50 -26.29 8.75
N ARG A 177 -5.25 -27.21 9.37
CA ARG A 177 -4.81 -28.60 9.43
C ARG A 177 -5.25 -29.23 8.13
N GLU A 178 -4.32 -29.39 7.19
CA GLU A 178 -4.47 -30.34 6.10
C GLU A 178 -4.88 -31.69 6.71
N SER A 179 -6.01 -32.21 6.24
CA SER A 179 -6.45 -33.56 6.50
C SER A 179 -5.46 -34.52 5.85
N ARG A 180 -4.38 -34.85 6.56
CA ARG A 180 -3.55 -36.00 6.22
C ARG A 180 -4.32 -37.24 6.63
N GLU A 181 -4.86 -37.94 5.64
CA GLU A 181 -5.40 -39.30 5.80
C GLU A 181 -4.35 -40.17 6.53
N PRO A 182 -4.75 -41.01 7.48
CA PRO A 182 -3.83 -41.93 8.12
C PRO A 182 -3.44 -43.03 7.12
N GLU A 183 -2.16 -43.12 6.77
CA GLU A 183 -1.59 -44.30 6.12
C GLU A 183 -1.85 -45.53 7.01
N LYS A 184 -2.52 -46.53 6.44
CA LYS A 184 -2.64 -47.86 7.04
C LYS A 184 -1.24 -48.49 7.11
N PRO A 185 -0.83 -49.07 8.25
CA PRO A 185 0.37 -49.89 8.27
C PRO A 185 0.11 -51.16 7.46
N GLU A 186 0.90 -51.37 6.40
CA GLU A 186 0.99 -52.67 5.76
C GLU A 186 1.61 -53.68 6.73
N GLY A 187 0.96 -54.84 6.79
CA GLY A 187 1.19 -55.87 7.79
C GLY A 187 2.59 -56.47 7.70
N VAL A 188 3.18 -56.64 8.88
CA VAL A 188 4.17 -57.67 9.13
C VAL A 188 3.42 -58.99 9.19
N ASP A 189 3.69 -59.89 8.25
CA ASP A 189 3.48 -61.32 8.48
C ASP A 189 4.67 -62.13 7.92
N LYS A 190 5.18 -62.95 8.85
CA LYS A 190 6.17 -64.03 8.88
C LYS A 190 6.70 -64.60 7.56
#